data_AF-A0A5C1MF86-F1
#
_entry.id   AF-A0A5C1MF86-F1
#
_cell.length_a   1.000
_cell.length_b   1.000
_cell.length_c   1.000
_cell.angle_alpha   90.00
_cell.angle_beta   90.00
_cell.angle_gamma   90.00
#
_symmetry.space_group_name_H-M   'P 1'
#
loop_
_entity.id
_entity.type
_entity.pdbx_description
1 polymer ?
#
loop_
_entity_poly.entity_id
_entity_poly.type
_entity_poly.pdbx_seq_one_letter_code
_entity_poly.pdbx_strand_id
1 'polypeptide(L)'
;MISETDWYTLYPSKGYYQEGEAAARYLQSDGSLPRSAPVVQIVRDSPQGRALAAGFRQTWLDSGQGEPATVLLKGGRPSAGSFCARR
;
A
#
# COMPACT_ATOMS: atom_id res chain seq x y z
N MET A 1 19.83 26.89 8.74
CA MET A 1 19.04 25.79 9.33
C MET A 1 17.74 25.71 8.55
N ILE A 2 17.62 24.73 7.66
CA ILE A 2 16.36 24.44 6.96
C ILE A 2 15.52 23.64 7.95
N SER A 3 14.31 24.14 8.24
CA SER A 3 13.30 23.45 9.04
C SER A 3 12.71 22.35 8.17
N GLU A 4 12.93 21.09 8.53
CA GLU A 4 12.36 19.87 7.93
C GLU A 4 10.86 19.73 8.28
N THR A 5 10.07 20.78 8.04
CA THR A 5 8.63 20.70 8.21
C THR A 5 8.04 20.08 6.96
N ASP A 6 8.08 18.75 6.90
CA ASP A 6 7.38 17.92 5.94
C ASP A 6 5.94 18.43 5.76
N TRP A 7 5.68 19.00 4.59
CA TRP A 7 4.34 19.32 4.11
C TRP A 7 3.60 18.01 3.85
N TYR A 8 3.10 17.38 4.92
CA TYR A 8 2.06 16.39 4.78
C TYR A 8 0.77 17.15 4.53
N THR A 9 0.36 17.23 3.26
CA THR A 9 -1.03 17.54 2.96
C THR A 9 -1.88 16.45 3.61
N LEU A 10 -2.42 16.75 4.77
CA LEU A 10 -3.29 15.85 5.50
C LEU A 10 -4.64 15.91 4.82
N TYR A 11 -4.78 15.16 3.72
CA TYR A 11 -6.09 14.90 3.15
C TYR A 11 -6.83 14.02 4.16
N PRO A 12 -7.95 14.47 4.75
CA PRO A 12 -8.83 13.60 5.51
C PRO A 12 -9.49 12.66 4.51
N SER A 13 -8.76 11.61 4.14
CA SER A 13 -9.28 10.48 3.38
C SER A 13 -10.44 9.86 4.15
N LYS A 14 -11.47 9.39 3.43
CA LYS A 14 -12.76 8.90 3.94
C LYS A 14 -12.67 7.57 4.75
N GLY A 15 -11.53 7.31 5.39
CA GLY A 15 -11.18 6.09 6.09
C GLY A 15 -10.08 5.34 5.34
N TYR A 16 -9.01 4.97 6.04
CA TYR A 16 -7.85 4.26 5.48
C TYR A 16 -8.24 3.01 4.67
N TYR A 17 -9.33 2.34 5.06
CA TYR A 17 -9.87 1.20 4.31
C TYR A 17 -10.28 1.58 2.89
N GLN A 18 -11.07 2.65 2.71
CA GLN A 18 -11.53 3.12 1.40
C GLN A 18 -10.38 3.55 0.49
N GLU A 19 -9.31 4.11 1.07
CA GLU A 19 -8.09 4.43 0.31
C GLU A 19 -7.41 3.18 -0.22
N GLY A 20 -7.40 2.09 0.56
CA GLY A 20 -6.94 0.78 0.10
C GLY A 20 -7.78 0.25 -1.06
N GLU A 21 -9.10 0.37 -0.99
CA GLU A 21 -10.00 -0.03 -2.08
C GLU A 21 -9.74 0.78 -3.35
N ALA A 22 -9.62 2.11 -3.22
CA ALA A 22 -9.36 3.00 -4.35
C ALA A 22 -8.03 2.66 -5.03
N ALA A 23 -6.98 2.39 -4.26
CA ALA A 23 -5.68 1.99 -4.80
C ALA A 23 -5.75 0.66 -5.56
N ALA A 24 -6.48 -0.34 -5.05
CA ALA A 24 -6.69 -1.61 -5.75
C ALA A 24 -7.44 -1.41 -7.08
N ARG A 25 -8.48 -0.58 -7.10
CA ARG A 25 -9.25 -0.26 -8.33
C ARG A 25 -8.40 0.49 -9.35
N TYR A 26 -7.59 1.44 -8.90
CA TYR A 26 -6.69 2.18 -9.79
C TYR A 26 -5.73 1.24 -10.52
N LEU A 27 -5.05 0.34 -9.79
CA LEU A 27 -4.14 -0.65 -10.37
C LEU A 27 -4.82 -1.62 -11.34
N GLN A 28 -6.09 -1.92 -11.14
CA GLN A 28 -6.87 -2.72 -12.09
C GLN A 28 -7.21 -1.94 -13.35
N SER A 29 -7.56 -0.65 -13.21
CA SER A 29 -7.96 0.21 -14.32
C SER A 29 -6.80 0.60 -15.24
N ASP A 30 -5.59 0.69 -14.69
CA ASP A 30 -4.39 1.05 -15.45
C ASP A 30 -4.02 -0.01 -16.51
N GLY A 31 -4.49 -1.26 -16.36
CA GLY A 31 -4.35 -2.33 -17.35
C GLY A 31 -2.91 -2.78 -17.65
N SER A 32 -1.92 -2.15 -17.02
CA SER A 32 -0.49 -2.38 -17.21
C SER A 32 0.01 -3.63 -16.49
N LEU A 33 -0.73 -4.11 -15.49
CA LEU A 33 -0.39 -5.30 -14.72
C LEU A 33 -0.93 -6.56 -15.39
N PRO A 34 -0.06 -7.55 -15.66
CA PRO A 34 -0.51 -8.88 -16.05
C PRO A 34 -1.53 -9.42 -15.05
N ARG A 35 -2.51 -10.18 -15.53
CA ARG A 35 -3.41 -10.94 -14.66
C ARG A 35 -2.56 -11.83 -13.75
N SER A 36 -2.77 -11.74 -12.44
CA SER A 36 -1.96 -12.43 -11.42
C SER A 36 -0.52 -11.91 -11.23
N ALA A 37 -0.23 -10.67 -11.60
CA ALA A 37 1.03 -10.04 -11.22
C ALA A 37 1.22 -10.05 -9.68
N PRO A 38 2.42 -10.40 -9.19
CA PRO A 38 2.68 -10.36 -7.76
C PRO A 38 2.63 -8.91 -7.26
N VAL A 39 1.75 -8.64 -6.30
CA VAL A 39 1.62 -7.33 -5.66
C VAL A 39 2.14 -7.41 -4.24
N VAL A 40 2.99 -6.44 -3.87
CA VAL A 40 3.49 -6.27 -2.51
C VAL A 40 2.97 -4.94 -1.96
N GLN A 41 2.27 -5.02 -0.83
CA GLN A 41 1.84 -3.86 -0.06
C GLN A 41 2.84 -3.61 1.07
N ILE A 42 3.33 -2.39 1.18
CA ILE A 42 4.23 -1.98 2.27
C ILE A 42 3.47 -0.97 3.12
N VAL A 43 3.13 -1.33 4.36
CA VAL A 43 2.34 -0.47 5.25
C VAL A 43 3.02 -0.34 6.61
N ARG A 44 2.81 0.80 7.27
CA ARG A 44 3.22 0.96 8.67
C ARG A 44 2.44 0.01 9.55
N ASP A 45 3.11 -0.58 10.55
CA ASP A 45 2.44 -1.39 11.57
C ASP A 45 1.65 -0.49 12.54
N SER A 46 0.50 -0.02 12.08
CA SER A 46 -0.42 0.80 12.84
C SER A 46 -1.87 0.41 12.50
N PRO A 47 -2.87 0.76 13.34
CA PRO A 47 -4.27 0.51 13.03
C PRO A 47 -4.70 1.05 11.66
N GLN A 48 -4.17 2.22 11.29
CA GLN A 48 -4.41 2.88 10.01
C GLN A 48 -3.80 2.10 8.85
N GLY A 49 -2.52 1.68 8.97
CA GLY A 49 -1.84 0.89 7.93
C GLY A 49 -2.50 -0.48 7.72
N ARG A 50 -2.97 -1.11 8.80
CA ARG A 50 -3.72 -2.36 8.74
C ARG A 50 -5.09 -2.18 8.07
N ALA A 51 -5.80 -1.10 8.38
CA ALA A 51 -7.08 -0.79 7.73
C ALA A 51 -6.90 -0.56 6.22
N LEU A 52 -5.85 0.15 5.82
CA LEU A 52 -5.51 0.34 4.40
C LEU A 52 -5.18 -0.98 3.71
N ALA A 53 -4.32 -1.80 4.32
CA ALA A 53 -3.96 -3.10 3.76
C ALA A 53 -5.17 -4.03 3.61
N ALA A 54 -6.08 -4.01 4.57
CA ALA A 54 -7.32 -4.78 4.53
C ALA A 54 -8.22 -4.35 3.35
N GLY A 55 -8.45 -3.06 3.16
CA GLY A 55 -9.28 -2.54 2.07
C GLY A 55 -8.73 -2.86 0.69
N PHE A 56 -7.41 -2.74 0.53
CA PHE A 56 -6.75 -3.17 -0.71
C PHE A 56 -6.92 -4.67 -0.92
N ARG A 57 -6.57 -5.48 0.08
CA ARG A 57 -6.59 -6.94 -0.04
C ARG A 57 -7.98 -7.45 -0.44
N GLN A 58 -9.02 -6.98 0.22
CA GLN A 58 -10.39 -7.40 -0.07
C GLN A 58 -10.75 -7.07 -1.53
N THR A 59 -10.55 -5.81 -1.94
CA THR A 59 -10.86 -5.36 -3.31
C THR A 59 -10.02 -6.09 -4.37
N TRP A 60 -8.78 -6.44 -4.04
CA TRP A 60 -7.87 -7.15 -4.95
C TRP A 60 -8.31 -8.60 -5.16
N LEU A 61 -8.69 -9.30 -4.09
CA LEU A 61 -9.21 -10.66 -4.14
C LEU A 61 -10.57 -10.73 -4.84
N ASP A 62 -11.46 -9.77 -4.58
CA ASP A 62 -12.79 -9.70 -5.20
C ASP A 62 -12.70 -9.54 -6.73
N SER A 63 -11.63 -8.92 -7.21
CA SER A 63 -11.33 -8.80 -8.64
C SER A 63 -10.65 -10.04 -9.26
N GLY A 64 -10.57 -11.14 -8.50
CA GLY A 64 -10.01 -12.41 -8.95
C GLY A 64 -8.50 -12.39 -9.15
N GLN A 65 -7.79 -11.49 -8.46
CA GLN A 65 -6.34 -11.45 -8.45
C GLN A 65 -5.76 -12.34 -7.35
N GLY A 66 -4.46 -12.65 -7.43
CA GLY A 66 -3.77 -13.44 -6.41
C GLY A 66 -3.63 -12.72 -5.07
N GLU A 67 -3.40 -13.48 -4.00
CA GLU A 67 -3.18 -12.95 -2.65
C GLU A 67 -1.99 -11.95 -2.63
N PRO A 68 -2.21 -10.68 -2.26
CA PRO A 68 -1.14 -9.70 -2.18
C PRO A 68 -0.28 -9.96 -0.94
N ALA A 69 1.04 -9.83 -1.07
CA ALA A 69 1.96 -9.93 0.05
C ALA A 69 1.95 -8.62 0.86
N THR A 70 1.83 -8.69 2.18
CA THR A 70 1.89 -7.50 3.05
C THR A 70 3.17 -7.49 3.87
N VAL A 71 3.93 -6.40 3.75
CA VAL A 71 5.12 -6.13 4.55
C VAL A 71 4.80 -5.01 5.54
N LEU A 72 4.96 -5.32 6.83
CA LEU A 72 4.74 -4.36 7.91
C LEU A 72 6.04 -3.63 8.27
N LEU A 73 6.03 -2.31 8.16
CA LEU A 73 7.12 -1.44 8.62
C LEU A 73 6.93 -1.14 10.12
N LYS A 74 7.84 -1.63 10.96
CA LYS A 74 7.91 -1.24 12.37
C LYS A 74 8.34 0.21 12.46
N GLY A 75 7.60 1.03 13.21
CA GLY A 75 7.91 2.44 13.39
C GLY A 75 9.30 2.65 14.01
N GLY A 76 10.10 3.55 13.42
CA GLY A 76 11.32 4.07 14.04
C GLY A 76 12.66 3.58 13.49
N ARG A 77 12.70 2.71 12.48
CA ARG A 77 13.94 2.51 11.71
C ARG A 77 13.62 2.52 10.22
N PRO A 78 14.36 3.25 9.37
CA PRO A 78 14.33 2.99 7.95
C PRO A 78 14.67 1.51 7.78
N SER A 79 13.71 0.72 7.31
CA SER A 79 13.97 -0.64 6.86
C SER A 79 15.01 -0.51 5.77
N ALA A 80 16.24 -0.91 6.09
CA ALA A 80 17.37 -0.86 5.17
C ALA A 80 16.91 -1.44 3.83
N GLY A 81 16.86 -0.58 2.82
CA GLY A 81 16.38 -0.91 1.50
C GLY A 81 17.23 -2.03 0.92
N SER A 82 16.73 -3.25 1.01
CA SER A 82 17.21 -4.38 0.23
C SER A 82 16.02 -5.21 -0.17
N PHE A 83 15.17 -4.67 -1.04
CA PHE A 83 14.23 -5.51 -1.77
C PHE A 83 13.75 -4.88 -3.07
N CYS A 84 14.59 -4.97 -4.11
CA CYS A 84 14.19 -5.32 -5.49
C CYS A 84 15.46 -5.43 -6.35
N ALA A 85 16.25 -6.49 -6.16
CA ALA A 85 17.29 -6.86 -7.12
C ALA A 85 16.65 -7.85 -8.11
N ARG A 86 16.21 -7.32 -9.25
CA ARG A 86 15.78 -8.12 -10.40
C ARG A 86 17.03 -8.70 -11.06
N ARG A 87 17.16 -10.03 -11.13
CA ARG A 87 17.92 -10.70 -12.18
C ARG A 87 16.94 -11.19 -13.24
#